data_AF-A0A7Y8ESW8-F1
#
_entry.id   AF-A0A7Y8ESW8-F1
#
_cell.length_a   1.000
_cell.length_b   1.000
_cell.length_c   1.000
_cell.angle_alpha   90.00
_cell.angle_beta   90.00
_cell.angle_gamma   90.00
#
_symmetry.space_group_name_H-M   'P 1'
#
loop_
_entity.id
_entity.type
_entity.pdbx_description
1 polymer ?
#
loop_
_entity_poly.entity_id
_entity_poly.type
_entity_poly.pdbx_seq_one_letter_code
_entity_poly.pdbx_strand_id
1 'polypeptide(L)'
;MNYAIRNDKQAFRAVGSRDDVGSDEYWSQFPIDIVPLPPTATEVATAAIAKRNELLAIAANRMGPLQDAVDVERVTDDEVALLKLWKAYRIDLNRIEQQDGFPAEIQWPVSPDEKPPELAAHL
;
A
#
# COMPACT_ATOMS: atom_id res chain seq x y z
N MET A 1 21.02 -27.31 22.87
CA MET A 1 19.64 -26.88 23.18
C MET A 1 18.77 -27.40 22.07
N ASN A 2 17.65 -28.07 22.38
CA ASN A 2 16.75 -28.64 21.37
C ASN A 2 15.48 -27.80 21.28
N TYR A 3 14.69 -28.01 20.22
CA TYR A 3 13.54 -27.18 19.91
C TYR A 3 12.32 -28.02 19.56
N ALA A 4 11.17 -27.57 20.03
CA ALA A 4 9.86 -27.98 19.53
C ALA A 4 9.41 -26.90 18.54
N ILE A 5 9.21 -27.30 17.29
CA ILE A 5 8.79 -26.42 16.20
C ILE A 5 7.31 -26.66 15.95
N ARG A 6 6.46 -25.62 15.96
CA ARG A 6 5.05 -25.80 15.57
C ARG A 6 4.96 -26.31 14.14
N ASN A 7 3.99 -27.18 13.86
CA ASN A 7 3.78 -27.77 12.54
C ASN A 7 3.49 -26.72 11.45
N ASP A 8 2.89 -25.59 11.83
CA ASP A 8 2.67 -24.44 10.95
C ASP A 8 3.94 -23.59 10.69
N LYS A 9 5.06 -23.92 11.35
CA LYS A 9 6.36 -23.23 11.28
C LYS A 9 6.32 -21.76 11.69
N GLN A 10 5.33 -21.33 12.46
CA GLN A 10 5.20 -19.93 12.87
C GLN A 10 5.89 -19.62 14.19
N ALA A 11 6.21 -20.65 14.98
CA ALA A 11 6.97 -20.48 16.22
C ALA A 11 7.79 -21.72 16.55
N PHE A 12 8.77 -21.49 17.41
CA PHE A 12 9.49 -22.56 18.09
C PHE A 12 9.73 -22.18 19.54
N ARG A 13 9.93 -23.19 20.39
CA ARG A 13 10.38 -23.02 21.77
C ARG A 13 11.46 -24.04 22.10
N ALA A 14 12.31 -23.70 23.06
CA ALA A 14 13.34 -24.63 23.53
C ALA A 14 12.74 -25.72 24.41
N VAL A 15 13.23 -26.95 24.24
CA VAL A 15 12.80 -28.14 24.99
C VAL A 15 13.99 -28.99 25.43
N GLY A 16 13.81 -29.73 26.52
CA GLY A 16 14.84 -30.59 27.10
C GLY A 16 14.80 -32.00 26.52
N SER A 17 13.60 -32.58 26.38
CA SER A 17 13.36 -33.94 25.90
C SER A 17 12.32 -33.98 24.78
N ARG A 18 12.33 -35.07 23.99
CA ARG A 18 11.29 -35.35 22.99
C ARG A 18 9.91 -35.51 23.62
N ASP A 19 9.84 -35.90 24.88
CA ASP A 19 8.58 -36.01 25.63
C ASP A 19 7.92 -34.64 25.89
N ASP A 20 8.69 -33.55 25.78
CA ASP A 20 8.20 -32.18 25.93
C ASP A 20 7.56 -31.64 24.64
N VAL A 21 7.60 -32.37 23.52
CA VAL A 21 7.05 -31.94 22.22
C VAL A 21 5.55 -32.25 22.17
N GLY A 22 4.73 -31.22 21.95
CA GLY A 22 3.29 -31.36 21.83
C GLY A 22 2.84 -32.03 20.52
N SER A 23 1.56 -32.40 20.42
CA SER A 23 0.99 -33.03 19.22
C SER A 23 1.07 -32.16 17.96
N ASP A 24 1.07 -30.84 18.14
CA ASP A 24 1.13 -29.85 17.05
C ASP A 24 2.56 -29.34 16.80
N GLU A 25 3.57 -30.04 17.32
CA GLU A 25 4.97 -29.68 17.22
C GLU A 25 5.81 -30.87 16.72
N TYR A 26 6.98 -30.58 16.14
CA TYR A 26 7.99 -31.59 15.83
C TYR A 26 9.35 -31.23 16.43
N TRP A 27 10.12 -32.27 16.75
CA TRP A 27 11.45 -32.15 17.33
C TRP A 27 12.47 -31.65 16.29
N SER A 28 13.27 -30.65 16.67
CA SER A 28 14.41 -30.18 15.90
C SER A 28 15.63 -29.92 16.79
N GLN A 29 16.82 -30.17 16.25
CA GLN A 29 18.09 -29.84 16.90
C GLN A 29 18.53 -28.40 16.62
N PHE A 30 17.87 -27.73 15.67
CA PHE A 30 18.15 -26.37 15.25
C PHE A 30 16.87 -25.53 15.29
N PRO A 31 16.95 -24.22 15.60
CA PRO A 31 15.82 -23.33 15.36
C PRO A 31 15.49 -23.28 13.86
N ILE A 32 14.27 -22.86 13.54
CA ILE A 32 13.86 -22.60 12.16
C ILE A 32 13.73 -21.10 11.92
N ASP A 33 13.88 -20.69 10.66
CA ASP A 33 13.32 -19.43 10.21
C ASP A 33 11.79 -19.57 10.23
N ILE A 34 11.14 -18.74 11.05
CA ILE A 34 9.68 -18.74 11.13
C ILE A 34 9.10 -18.32 9.78
N VAL A 35 8.09 -19.04 9.33
CA VAL A 35 7.32 -18.65 8.15
C VAL A 35 6.30 -17.61 8.64
N PRO A 36 6.44 -16.31 8.29
CA PRO A 36 5.43 -15.34 8.65
C PRO A 36 4.11 -15.72 8.00
N LEU A 37 3.02 -15.58 8.73
CA LEU A 37 1.70 -15.71 8.13
C LEU A 37 1.57 -14.71 6.97
N PRO A 38 0.93 -15.10 5.86
CA PRO A 38 0.50 -14.12 4.89
C PRO A 38 -0.41 -13.10 5.59
N PRO A 39 -0.34 -11.82 5.19
CA PRO A 39 -1.19 -10.79 5.78
C PRO A 39 -2.66 -11.15 5.57
N THR A 40 -3.47 -10.86 6.59
CA THR A 40 -4.92 -10.97 6.52
C THR A 40 -5.50 -9.92 5.58
N ALA A 41 -6.71 -10.16 5.07
CA ALA A 41 -7.40 -9.19 4.21
C ALA A 41 -7.54 -7.80 4.89
N THR A 42 -7.71 -7.75 6.21
CA THR A 42 -7.77 -6.51 6.99
C THR A 42 -6.43 -5.78 7.03
N GLU A 43 -5.32 -6.50 7.18
CA GLU A 43 -3.97 -5.90 7.14
C GLU A 43 -3.66 -5.37 5.74
N VAL A 44 -4.03 -6.11 4.69
CA VAL A 44 -3.91 -5.66 3.29
C VAL A 44 -4.75 -4.40 3.04
N ALA A 45 -6.01 -4.38 3.50
CA ALA A 45 -6.87 -3.20 3.39
C ALA A 45 -6.30 -1.98 4.13
N THR A 46 -5.75 -2.19 5.33
CA THR A 46 -5.13 -1.13 6.13
C THR A 46 -3.92 -0.54 5.42
N ALA A 47 -3.05 -1.38 4.85
CA ALA A 47 -1.91 -0.94 4.07
C ALA A 47 -2.34 -0.17 2.81
N ALA A 48 -3.37 -0.63 2.10
CA ALA A 48 -3.93 0.06 0.93
C ALA A 48 -4.49 1.45 1.30
N ILE A 49 -5.25 1.55 2.38
CA ILE A 49 -5.81 2.82 2.87
C ILE A 49 -4.69 3.78 3.28
N ALA A 50 -3.66 3.29 3.97
CA ALA A 50 -2.48 4.10 4.31
C ALA A 50 -1.81 4.65 3.05
N LYS A 51 -1.57 3.78 2.05
CA LYS A 51 -0.98 4.20 0.77
C LYS A 51 -1.82 5.24 0.04
N ARG A 52 -3.14 5.08 0.01
CA ARG A 52 -4.06 6.07 -0.56
C ARG A 52 -3.91 7.43 0.13
N ASN A 53 -3.87 7.44 1.45
CA ASN A 53 -3.76 8.68 2.22
C ASN A 53 -2.43 9.39 1.96
N GLU A 54 -1.32 8.65 1.82
CA GLU A 54 -0.04 9.22 1.39
C GLU A 54 -0.14 9.86 0.01
N LEU A 55 -0.73 9.16 -0.97
CA LEU A 55 -0.89 9.68 -2.33
C LEU A 55 -1.81 10.90 -2.38
N LEU A 56 -2.87 10.94 -1.55
CA LEU A 56 -3.74 12.11 -1.41
C LEU A 56 -2.99 13.30 -0.81
N ALA A 57 -2.10 13.09 0.16
CA ALA A 57 -1.27 14.13 0.73
C ALA A 57 -0.27 14.70 -0.29
N ILE A 58 0.37 13.82 -1.08
CA ILE A 58 1.25 14.23 -2.19
C ILE A 58 0.46 15.08 -3.20
N ALA A 59 -0.72 14.63 -3.61
CA ALA A 59 -1.56 15.36 -4.55
C ALA A 59 -1.97 16.74 -3.99
N ALA A 60 -2.31 16.83 -2.70
CA ALA A 60 -2.61 18.11 -2.06
C ALA A 60 -1.41 19.07 -2.09
N ASN A 61 -0.21 18.58 -1.78
CA ASN A 61 1.03 19.38 -1.85
C ASN A 61 1.33 19.87 -3.28
N ARG A 62 1.08 19.04 -4.29
CA ARG A 62 1.25 19.42 -5.70
C ARG A 62 0.22 20.43 -6.17
N MET A 63 -1.02 20.30 -5.70
CA MET A 63 -2.12 21.22 -6.04
C MET A 63 -1.99 22.59 -5.38
N GLY A 64 -1.34 22.71 -4.22
CA GLY A 64 -1.24 23.96 -3.46
C GLY A 64 -0.74 25.13 -4.32
N PRO A 65 0.47 25.07 -4.90
CA PRO A 65 1.00 26.14 -5.74
C PRO A 65 0.15 26.43 -6.99
N LEU A 66 -0.45 25.39 -7.60
CA LEU A 66 -1.31 25.55 -8.76
C LEU A 66 -2.61 26.30 -8.41
N GLN A 67 -3.16 26.02 -7.23
CA GLN A 67 -4.33 26.73 -6.71
C GLN A 67 -3.96 28.17 -6.32
N ASP A 68 -2.81 28.40 -5.71
CA ASP A 68 -2.33 29.76 -5.41
C ASP A 68 -2.22 30.60 -6.69
N ALA A 69 -1.71 30.02 -7.78
CA ALA A 69 -1.64 30.69 -9.09
C ALA A 69 -3.03 31.03 -9.65
N VAL A 70 -4.02 30.16 -9.46
CA VAL A 70 -5.43 30.43 -9.83
C VAL A 70 -6.00 31.56 -8.97
N ASP A 71 -5.81 31.49 -7.66
CA ASP A 71 -6.40 32.42 -6.69
C ASP A 71 -5.89 33.86 -6.86
N VAL A 72 -4.65 34.01 -7.34
CA VAL A 72 -4.04 35.33 -7.64
C VAL A 72 -4.09 35.71 -9.12
N GLU A 73 -4.86 34.98 -9.93
CA GLU A 73 -5.06 35.22 -11.37
C GLU A 73 -3.75 35.25 -12.18
N ARG A 74 -2.75 34.45 -11.78
CA ARG A 74 -1.45 34.29 -12.47
C ARG A 74 -1.24 32.91 -13.08
N VAL A 75 -2.28 32.09 -13.12
CA VAL A 75 -2.23 30.73 -13.65
C VAL A 75 -1.99 30.73 -15.17
N THR A 76 -1.15 29.81 -15.62
CA THR A 76 -0.95 29.50 -17.04
C THR A 76 -1.88 28.38 -17.52
N ASP A 77 -2.09 28.25 -18.82
CA ASP A 77 -2.94 27.18 -19.37
C ASP A 77 -2.43 25.77 -19.00
N ASP A 78 -1.10 25.59 -18.96
CA ASP A 78 -0.46 24.34 -18.53
C ASP A 78 -0.73 24.05 -17.04
N GLU A 79 -0.68 25.05 -16.17
CA GLU A 79 -1.01 24.90 -14.75
C GLU A 79 -2.49 24.57 -14.54
N VAL A 80 -3.39 25.18 -15.34
CA VAL A 80 -4.82 24.83 -15.32
C VAL A 80 -5.03 23.37 -15.74
N ALA A 81 -4.38 22.92 -16.81
CA ALA A 81 -4.46 21.53 -17.27
C ALA A 81 -3.91 20.57 -16.23
N LEU A 82 -2.75 20.86 -15.65
CA LEU A 82 -2.11 20.06 -14.61
C LEU A 82 -2.98 19.99 -13.35
N LEU A 83 -3.59 21.10 -12.94
CA LEU A 83 -4.50 21.15 -11.80
C LEU A 83 -5.75 20.29 -12.02
N LYS A 84 -6.31 20.25 -13.23
CA LYS A 84 -7.42 19.36 -13.58
C LYS A 84 -7.00 17.89 -13.45
N LEU A 85 -5.81 17.52 -13.94
CA LEU A 85 -5.27 16.17 -13.83
C LEU A 85 -5.10 15.73 -12.37
N TRP A 86 -4.56 16.61 -11.51
CA TRP A 86 -4.45 16.33 -10.07
C TRP A 86 -5.80 16.18 -9.36
N LYS A 87 -6.80 16.99 -9.73
CA LYS A 87 -8.17 16.86 -9.20
C LYS A 87 -8.79 15.51 -9.59
N ALA A 88 -8.66 15.10 -10.86
CA ALA A 88 -9.13 13.79 -11.33
C ALA A 88 -8.42 12.64 -10.58
N TYR A 89 -7.10 12.72 -10.46
CA TYR A 89 -6.29 11.75 -9.71
C TYR A 89 -6.75 11.58 -8.25
N ARG A 90 -7.04 12.68 -7.53
CA ARG A 90 -7.59 12.60 -6.16
C ARG A 90 -8.97 11.95 -6.10
N ILE A 91 -9.82 12.20 -7.10
CA ILE A 91 -11.14 11.56 -7.18
C ILE A 91 -10.98 10.05 -7.33
N ASP A 92 -10.09 9.62 -8.23
CA ASP A 92 -9.84 8.19 -8.47
C ASP A 92 -9.23 7.51 -7.24
N LEU A 93 -8.28 8.17 -6.56
CA LEU A 93 -7.74 7.69 -5.29
C LEU A 93 -8.82 7.50 -4.21
N ASN A 94 -9.79 8.42 -4.11
CA ASN A 94 -10.88 8.28 -3.15
C ASN A 94 -11.85 7.14 -3.48
N ARG A 95 -11.80 6.59 -4.70
CA ARG A 95 -12.68 5.51 -5.16
C ARG A 95 -12.01 4.14 -5.19
N ILE A 96 -10.76 4.01 -4.77
CA ILE A 96 -10.06 2.70 -4.83
C ILE A 96 -10.76 1.62 -4.00
N GLU A 97 -11.43 1.99 -2.90
CA GLU A 97 -12.18 1.04 -2.05
C GLU A 97 -13.46 0.55 -2.72
N GLN A 98 -13.90 1.20 -3.80
CA GLN A 98 -15.07 0.83 -4.59
C GLN A 98 -14.71 -0.10 -5.76
N GLN A 99 -13.43 -0.43 -5.96
CA GLN A 99 -13.00 -1.38 -6.98
C GLN A 99 -13.34 -2.81 -6.55
N ASP A 100 -13.80 -3.64 -7.49
CA ASP A 100 -14.11 -5.05 -7.23
C ASP A 100 -12.92 -5.85 -6.68
N GLY A 101 -11.70 -5.44 -7.01
CA GLY A 101 -10.47 -6.08 -6.55
C GLY A 101 -9.99 -5.63 -5.17
N PHE A 102 -10.63 -4.65 -4.53
CA PHE A 102 -10.18 -4.20 -3.21
C PHE A 102 -10.35 -5.28 -2.13
N PRO A 103 -9.37 -5.50 -1.22
CA PRO A 103 -8.07 -4.82 -1.12
C PRO A 103 -6.91 -5.54 -1.83
N ALA A 104 -7.16 -6.70 -2.45
CA ALA A 104 -6.12 -7.60 -2.95
C ALA A 104 -5.49 -7.16 -4.29
N GLU A 105 -6.31 -6.66 -5.21
CA GLU A 105 -5.95 -6.31 -6.58
C GLU A 105 -6.45 -4.89 -6.91
N ILE A 106 -5.71 -3.88 -6.45
CA ILE A 106 -6.06 -2.47 -6.65
C ILE A 106 -5.40 -1.94 -7.91
N GLN A 107 -6.19 -1.37 -8.81
CA GLN A 107 -5.73 -0.58 -9.93
C GLN A 107 -5.46 0.86 -9.44
N TRP A 108 -4.19 1.17 -9.19
CA TRP A 108 -3.79 2.51 -8.74
C TRP A 108 -3.82 3.50 -9.91
N PRO A 109 -4.43 4.69 -9.74
CA PRO A 109 -4.37 5.72 -10.77
C PRO A 109 -2.92 6.17 -10.99
N VAL A 110 -2.59 6.58 -12.21
CA VAL A 110 -1.25 7.09 -12.55
C VAL A 110 -1.17 8.57 -12.19
N SER A 111 -0.11 8.95 -11.49
CA SER A 111 0.08 10.34 -11.08
C SER A 111 0.31 11.27 -12.29
N PRO A 112 -0.13 12.53 -12.24
CA PRO A 112 0.14 13.49 -13.31
C PRO A 112 1.64 13.76 -13.56
N ASP A 113 2.49 13.63 -12.53
CA ASP A 113 3.95 13.76 -12.66
C ASP A 113 4.58 12.65 -13.51
N GLU A 114 3.93 11.48 -13.58
CA GLU A 114 4.38 10.32 -14.35
C GLU A 114 3.85 10.33 -15.80
N LYS A 115 2.85 11.17 -16.09
CA LYS A 115 2.38 11.38 -17.46
C LYS A 115 3.30 12.39 -18.18
N PRO A 116 3.88 12.04 -19.34
CA PRO A 116 4.63 13.00 -20.13
C PRO A 116 3.75 14.20 -20.52
N PRO A 117 4.29 15.42 -20.58
CA PRO A 117 3.52 16.63 -20.92
C PRO A 117 2.88 16.65 -22.33
N GLU A 118 3.06 15.61 -23.15
CA GLU A 118 2.58 15.56 -24.54
C GLU A 118 1.09 15.20 -24.71
N LEU A 119 0.40 14.70 -23.68
CA LEU A 119 -1.00 14.26 -23.78
C LEU A 119 -2.05 15.32 -23.37
N ALA A 120 -1.64 16.51 -22.93
CA ALA A 120 -2.56 17.56 -22.48
C ALA A 120 -3.18 18.38 -23.64
N ALA A 121 -2.74 18.20 -24.88
CA ALA A 121 -3.05 19.11 -25.97
C ALA A 121 -4.35 18.80 -26.77
N HIS A 122 -5.08 17.70 -26.53
CA HIS A 122 -6.16 17.24 -27.45
C HIS A 122 -7.48 16.84 -26.77
N LEU A 123 -8.03 17.69 -25.89
CA LEU A 123 -9.46 17.66 -25.52
C LEU A 123 -10.00 19.07 -25.40
#